data_AF-A0A671USA2-F1
#
_entry.id   AF-A0A671USA2-F1
#
_cell.length_a   1.000
_cell.length_b   1.000
_cell.length_c   1.000
_cell.angle_alpha   90.00
_cell.angle_beta   90.00
_cell.angle_gamma   90.00
#
_symmetry.space_group_name_H-M   'P 1'
#
loop_
_entity.id
_entity.type
_entity.pdbx_description
1 polymer ?
#
loop_
_entity_poly.entity_id
_entity_poly.type
_entity_poly.pdbx_seq_one_letter_code
_entity_poly.pdbx_strand_id
1 'polypeptide(L)'
;MDGVEPVLYPLLRRDLIAQGPRYVVQIGDKVIDYNEDFRLFMATRNPTPFIPPDAISVVTEVNFTTTRAGLRGQLLALTIQQEKPELETAKTRLLQQEEDKKIQLAQLEESLLETLATAQGNILENRELIDSLNQTKASSALIQESLLESHRLQTSIDQERDAYLPLAESASKMYFVITDLSKINNMYRFSLASFLRLFQRALQAKKEVENTEARIAALEASLKNMVYEYVCRSLFKADQLMFALHFVKGMHPELFQESEWDVFTGTIVGEMFKKEEFPFWIDQERHGAVAIFKTTFPALYQSLCLSDSDLWLSFSQSSQCEQEIPSSIAKKITPFQQLLLVEAVRPDRLQSAMAAFATQALGKCFKSGVLNTFS
;
A
#
# COMPACT_ATOMS: atom_id res chain seq x y z
N MET A 1 24.94 -17.37 3.15
CA MET A 1 23.88 -16.94 2.22
C MET A 1 22.62 -17.65 2.64
N ASP A 2 21.48 -16.97 2.64
CA ASP A 2 20.21 -17.63 2.90
C ASP A 2 19.86 -18.52 1.69
N GLY A 3 19.61 -19.80 1.92
CA GLY A 3 19.33 -20.78 0.87
C GLY A 3 19.03 -22.16 1.44
N VAL A 4 18.65 -23.09 0.57
CA VAL A 4 18.39 -24.48 0.96
C VAL A 4 19.71 -25.24 0.96
N GLU A 5 20.16 -25.64 2.16
CA GLU A 5 21.40 -26.39 2.34
C GLU A 5 21.31 -27.79 1.68
N PRO A 6 22.32 -28.23 0.90
CA PRO A 6 22.34 -29.54 0.25
C PRO A 6 22.10 -30.72 1.19
N VAL A 7 22.53 -30.60 2.45
CA VAL A 7 22.36 -31.63 3.49
C VAL A 7 20.89 -31.93 3.81
N LEU A 8 19.97 -31.00 3.49
CA LEU A 8 18.55 -31.15 3.77
C LEU A 8 17.80 -31.86 2.64
N TYR A 9 18.40 -32.04 1.46
CA TYR A 9 17.70 -32.62 0.30
C TYR A 9 17.13 -34.02 0.55
N PRO A 10 17.84 -34.95 1.21
CA PRO A 10 17.27 -36.26 1.52
C PRO A 10 16.02 -36.17 2.40
N LEU A 11 16.02 -35.21 3.33
CA LEU A 11 14.88 -34.97 4.22
C LEU A 11 13.71 -34.31 3.47
N LEU A 12 14.00 -33.32 2.63
CA LEU A 12 12.98 -32.60 1.83
C LEU A 12 12.33 -33.50 0.78
N ARG A 13 13.09 -34.39 0.13
CA ARG A 13 12.59 -35.37 -0.84
C ARG A 13 11.89 -36.56 -0.21
N ARG A 14 12.03 -36.73 1.13
CA ARG A 14 11.61 -37.93 1.85
C ARG A 14 12.30 -39.19 1.30
N ASP A 15 13.62 -39.13 1.14
CA ASP A 15 14.47 -40.26 0.77
C ASP A 15 14.61 -41.22 1.97
N LEU A 16 13.49 -41.84 2.35
CA LEU A 16 13.36 -42.72 3.51
C LEU A 16 13.75 -44.16 3.13
N ILE A 17 14.59 -44.78 3.94
CA ILE A 17 15.02 -46.16 3.79
C ILE A 17 14.32 -46.99 4.88
N ALA A 18 13.59 -48.03 4.49
CA ALA A 18 12.95 -48.93 5.43
C ALA A 18 14.00 -49.84 6.11
N GLN A 19 14.06 -49.81 7.44
CA GLN A 19 14.83 -50.73 8.27
C GLN A 19 13.89 -51.45 9.24
N GLY A 20 13.37 -52.60 8.78
CA GLY A 20 12.33 -53.32 9.50
C GLY A 20 11.04 -52.50 9.60
N PRO A 21 10.49 -52.24 10.80
CA PRO A 21 9.28 -51.43 10.96
C PRO A 21 9.55 -49.92 11.01
N ARG A 22 10.82 -49.47 10.99
CA ARG A 22 11.19 -48.05 11.09
C ARG A 22 11.69 -47.52 9.76
N TYR A 23 11.56 -46.22 9.57
CA TYR A 23 12.22 -45.49 8.48
C TYR A 23 13.47 -44.79 9.02
N VAL A 24 14.53 -44.79 8.23
CA VAL A 24 15.73 -43.99 8.48
C VAL A 24 15.99 -43.05 7.31
N VAL A 25 16.60 -41.91 7.58
CA VAL A 25 16.99 -40.92 6.57
C VAL A 25 18.47 -40.60 6.70
N GLN A 26 19.16 -40.41 5.57
CA GLN A 26 20.55 -40.01 5.57
C GLN A 26 20.67 -38.48 5.62
N ILE A 27 21.41 -37.97 6.60
CA ILE A 27 21.71 -36.55 6.77
C ILE A 27 23.23 -36.40 6.86
N GLY A 28 23.85 -35.96 5.75
CA GLY A 28 25.30 -35.98 5.59
C GLY A 28 25.85 -37.40 5.73
N ASP A 29 26.77 -37.60 6.68
CA ASP A 29 27.41 -38.90 6.93
C ASP A 29 26.66 -39.77 7.94
N LYS A 30 25.53 -39.30 8.47
CA LYS A 30 24.77 -40.00 9.52
C LYS A 30 23.47 -40.55 8.98
N VAL A 31 23.16 -41.78 9.38
CA VAL A 31 21.84 -42.40 9.21
C VAL A 31 21.08 -42.23 10.51
N ILE A 32 19.88 -41.64 10.44
CA ILE A 32 19.09 -41.25 11.61
C ILE A 32 17.68 -41.81 11.46
N ASP A 33 17.11 -42.33 12.55
CA ASP A 33 15.70 -42.76 12.61
C ASP A 33 14.77 -41.58 12.28
N TYR A 34 13.88 -41.77 11.32
CA TYR A 34 12.88 -40.78 10.91
C TYR A 34 11.59 -40.96 11.73
N ASN A 35 11.20 -39.93 12.46
CA ASN A 35 9.93 -39.88 13.18
C ASN A 35 8.82 -39.35 12.25
N GLU A 36 7.71 -40.09 12.13
CA GLU A 36 6.57 -39.71 11.28
C GLU A 36 5.87 -38.40 11.71
N ASP A 37 5.97 -38.04 13.00
CA ASP A 37 5.43 -36.79 13.54
C ASP A 37 6.34 -35.57 13.27
N PHE A 38 7.54 -35.78 12.73
CA PHE A 38 8.46 -34.69 12.44
C PHE A 38 7.88 -33.72 11.40
N ARG A 39 8.00 -32.42 11.67
CA ARG A 39 7.61 -31.32 10.76
C ARG A 39 8.73 -30.28 10.73
N LEU A 40 9.07 -29.80 9.54
CA LEU A 40 10.11 -28.80 9.32
C LEU A 40 9.49 -27.52 8.75
N PHE A 41 9.79 -26.39 9.38
CA PHE A 41 9.49 -25.05 8.87
C PHE A 41 10.78 -24.25 8.78
N MET A 42 10.97 -23.53 7.68
CA MET A 42 12.11 -22.66 7.44
C MET A 42 11.61 -21.24 7.18
N ALA A 43 12.30 -20.23 7.71
CA ALA A 43 11.95 -18.84 7.51
C ALA A 43 13.20 -18.02 7.19
N THR A 44 13.07 -17.03 6.31
CA THR A 44 14.12 -16.07 5.98
C THR A 44 13.58 -14.65 6.03
N ARG A 45 14.46 -13.69 6.32
CA ARG A 45 14.17 -12.24 6.24
C ARG A 45 14.50 -11.67 4.86
N ASN A 46 15.18 -12.42 4.00
CA ASN A 46 15.46 -12.02 2.63
C ASN A 46 14.19 -12.20 1.80
N PRO A 47 13.62 -11.13 1.20
CA PRO A 47 12.40 -11.24 0.39
C PRO A 47 12.62 -11.94 -0.95
N THR A 48 13.87 -12.04 -1.40
CA THR A 48 14.23 -12.73 -2.65
C THR A 48 15.41 -13.65 -2.36
N PRO A 49 15.19 -14.75 -1.60
CA PRO A 49 16.22 -15.74 -1.38
C PRO A 49 16.52 -16.45 -2.70
N PHE A 50 17.78 -16.80 -2.92
CA PHE A 50 18.11 -17.66 -4.06
C PHE A 50 17.70 -19.09 -3.71
N ILE A 51 16.70 -19.61 -4.41
CA ILE A 51 16.26 -21.01 -4.29
C ILE A 51 16.56 -21.68 -5.63
N PRO A 52 17.44 -22.70 -5.65
CA PRO A 52 17.78 -23.37 -6.90
C PRO A 52 16.58 -24.19 -7.41
N PRO A 53 16.46 -24.43 -8.74
CA PRO A 53 15.27 -25.07 -9.32
C PRO A 53 14.94 -26.46 -8.75
N ASP A 54 15.96 -27.20 -8.33
CA ASP A 54 15.82 -28.49 -7.67
C ASP A 54 15.20 -28.37 -6.27
N ALA A 55 15.58 -27.36 -5.49
CA ALA A 55 14.93 -27.04 -4.21
C ALA A 55 13.49 -26.53 -4.39
N ILE A 56 13.21 -25.71 -5.41
CA ILE A 56 11.86 -25.18 -5.69
C ILE A 56 10.85 -26.33 -5.89
N SER A 57 11.29 -27.45 -6.47
CA SER A 57 10.41 -28.60 -6.69
C SER A 57 10.00 -29.35 -5.41
N VAL A 58 10.74 -29.19 -4.32
CA VAL A 58 10.56 -29.94 -3.06
C VAL A 58 10.21 -29.05 -1.86
N VAL A 59 10.17 -27.72 -2.06
CA VAL A 59 9.82 -26.74 -1.02
C VAL A 59 8.66 -25.88 -1.53
N THR A 60 7.68 -25.66 -0.66
CA THR A 60 6.60 -24.69 -0.92
C THR A 60 7.02 -23.31 -0.41
N GLU A 61 7.19 -22.36 -1.31
CA GLU A 61 7.45 -20.97 -0.94
C GLU A 61 6.17 -20.28 -0.48
N VAL A 62 6.21 -19.64 0.69
CA VAL A 62 5.11 -18.83 1.25
C VAL A 62 5.61 -17.42 1.50
N ASN A 63 5.05 -16.45 0.77
CA ASN A 63 5.46 -15.06 0.85
C ASN A 63 4.62 -14.27 1.87
N PHE A 64 5.26 -13.81 2.94
CA PHE A 64 4.65 -12.98 4.01
C PHE A 64 4.81 -11.47 3.77
N THR A 65 4.92 -11.03 2.51
CA THR A 65 5.04 -9.60 2.19
C THR A 65 3.77 -8.84 2.59
N THR A 66 3.96 -7.70 3.23
CA THR A 66 2.86 -6.81 3.61
C THR A 66 2.14 -6.30 2.36
N THR A 67 0.83 -6.55 2.28
CA THR A 67 -0.01 -6.07 1.17
C THR A 67 -0.66 -4.73 1.52
N ARG A 68 -1.07 -3.96 0.50
CA ARG A 68 -1.78 -2.67 0.68
C ARG A 68 -3.04 -2.83 1.53
N ALA A 69 -3.83 -3.87 1.26
CA ALA A 69 -5.05 -4.18 1.99
C ALA A 69 -4.77 -4.62 3.43
N GLY A 70 -3.76 -5.48 3.64
CA GLY A 70 -3.36 -5.94 4.96
C GLY A 70 -2.87 -4.80 5.85
N LEU A 71 -2.00 -3.93 5.31
CA LEU A 71 -1.51 -2.76 6.04
C LEU A 71 -2.63 -1.76 6.35
N ARG A 72 -3.53 -1.51 5.40
CA ARG A 72 -4.71 -0.66 5.62
C ARG A 72 -5.53 -1.17 6.81
N GLY A 73 -5.79 -2.48 6.87
CA GLY A 73 -6.50 -3.09 8.00
C GLY A 73 -5.78 -2.91 9.34
N GLN A 74 -4.46 -3.09 9.36
CA GLN A 74 -3.64 -2.87 10.56
C GLN A 74 -3.65 -1.41 11.02
N LEU A 75 -3.48 -0.46 10.10
CA LEU A 75 -3.50 0.97 10.40
C LEU A 75 -4.88 1.42 10.88
N LEU A 76 -5.96 0.87 10.31
CA LEU A 76 -7.32 1.12 10.78
C LEU A 76 -7.49 0.62 12.21
N ALA A 77 -7.10 -0.61 12.52
CA ALA A 77 -7.17 -1.15 13.88
C ALA A 77 -6.42 -0.27 14.89
N LEU A 78 -5.19 0.15 14.56
CA LEU A 78 -4.41 1.07 15.40
C LEU A 78 -5.11 2.43 15.60
N THR A 79 -5.76 2.94 14.55
CA THR A 79 -6.51 4.21 14.62
C THR A 79 -7.70 4.09 15.55
N ILE A 80 -8.50 3.02 15.40
CA ILE A 80 -9.68 2.78 16.22
C ILE A 80 -9.29 2.54 17.68
N GLN A 81 -8.24 1.76 17.93
CA GLN A 81 -7.73 1.53 19.28
C GLN A 81 -7.38 2.84 20.00
N GLN A 82 -6.90 3.86 19.29
CA GLN A 82 -6.54 5.16 19.86
C GLN A 82 -7.72 6.14 19.92
N GLU A 83 -8.51 6.26 18.85
CA GLU A 83 -9.56 7.28 18.73
C GLU A 83 -10.89 6.85 19.36
N LYS A 84 -11.22 5.56 19.32
CA LYS A 84 -12.46 4.96 19.84
C LYS A 84 -12.18 3.57 20.45
N PRO A 85 -11.47 3.49 21.58
CA PRO A 85 -11.10 2.21 22.20
C PRO A 85 -12.31 1.34 22.56
N GLU A 86 -13.45 1.97 22.88
CA GLU A 86 -14.73 1.28 23.17
C GLU A 86 -15.24 0.46 21.97
N LEU A 87 -15.04 0.93 20.74
CA LEU A 87 -15.42 0.16 19.54
C LEU A 87 -14.51 -1.06 19.36
N GLU A 88 -13.22 -0.93 19.67
CA GLU A 88 -12.28 -2.04 19.55
C GLU A 88 -12.56 -3.12 20.61
N THR A 89 -12.87 -2.73 21.84
CA THR A 89 -13.27 -3.67 22.90
C THR A 89 -14.61 -4.33 22.59
N ALA A 90 -15.59 -3.58 22.07
CA ALA A 90 -16.87 -4.12 21.62
C ALA A 90 -16.69 -5.13 20.48
N LYS A 91 -15.86 -4.81 19.47
CA LYS A 91 -15.55 -5.73 18.37
C LYS A 91 -14.88 -7.01 18.85
N THR A 92 -13.87 -6.89 19.71
CA THR A 92 -13.13 -8.04 20.25
C THR A 92 -14.06 -8.96 21.04
N ARG A 93 -14.92 -8.38 21.90
CA ARG A 93 -15.89 -9.13 22.68
C ARG A 93 -16.92 -9.84 21.79
N LEU A 94 -17.39 -9.17 20.75
CA LEU A 94 -18.35 -9.75 19.80
C LEU A 94 -17.75 -10.95 19.06
N LEU A 95 -16.50 -10.83 18.58
CA LEU A 95 -15.81 -11.92 17.90
C LEU A 95 -15.58 -13.14 18.81
N GLN A 96 -15.23 -12.90 20.08
CA GLN A 96 -15.12 -13.99 21.07
C GLN A 96 -16.46 -14.70 21.28
N GLN A 97 -17.54 -13.94 21.44
CA GLN A 97 -18.89 -14.51 21.61
C GLN A 97 -19.37 -15.27 20.37
N GLU A 98 -19.01 -14.80 19.17
CA GLU A 98 -19.32 -15.48 17.92
C GLU A 98 -18.57 -16.82 17.82
N GLU A 99 -17.29 -16.84 18.15
CA GLU A 99 -16.47 -18.05 18.14
C GLU A 99 -16.96 -19.08 19.15
N ASP A 100 -17.24 -18.66 20.39
CA ASP A 100 -17.80 -19.51 21.43
C ASP A 100 -19.13 -20.15 20.97
N LYS A 101 -19.99 -19.39 20.31
CA LYS A 101 -21.27 -19.88 19.75
C LYS A 101 -21.05 -20.86 18.59
N LYS A 102 -20.08 -20.63 17.71
CA LYS A 102 -19.73 -21.57 16.64
C LYS A 102 -19.23 -22.89 17.19
N ILE A 103 -18.40 -22.85 18.23
CA ILE A 103 -17.93 -24.05 18.93
C ILE A 103 -19.11 -24.80 19.57
N GLN A 104 -20.00 -24.10 20.28
CA GLN A 104 -21.20 -24.70 20.86
C GLN A 104 -22.12 -25.33 19.81
N LEU A 105 -22.29 -24.68 18.64
CA LEU A 105 -23.07 -25.23 17.54
C LEU A 105 -22.45 -26.52 17.01
N ALA A 106 -21.13 -26.54 16.78
CA ALA A 106 -20.43 -27.74 16.33
C ALA A 106 -20.54 -28.89 17.33
N GLN A 107 -20.44 -28.60 18.63
CA GLN A 107 -20.62 -29.60 19.70
C GLN A 107 -22.04 -30.16 19.74
N LEU A 108 -23.07 -29.33 19.55
CA LEU A 108 -24.46 -29.78 19.47
C LEU A 108 -24.69 -30.67 18.24
N GLU A 109 -24.10 -30.32 17.09
CA GLU A 109 -24.16 -31.13 15.87
C GLU A 109 -23.45 -32.48 16.05
N GLU A 110 -22.27 -32.49 16.66
CA GLU A 110 -21.52 -33.72 16.96
C GLU A 110 -22.28 -34.61 17.95
N SER A 111 -22.81 -34.03 19.02
CA SER A 111 -23.63 -34.75 20.00
C SER A 111 -24.90 -35.34 19.37
N LEU A 112 -25.53 -34.62 18.46
CA LEU A 112 -26.70 -35.10 17.71
C LEU A 112 -26.33 -36.29 16.82
N LEU A 113 -25.20 -36.24 16.11
CA LEU A 113 -24.70 -37.33 15.29
C LEU A 113 -24.36 -38.56 16.12
N GLU A 114 -23.68 -38.38 17.26
CA GLU A 114 -23.34 -39.46 18.19
C GLU A 114 -24.61 -40.13 18.73
N THR A 115 -25.60 -39.33 19.15
CA THR A 115 -26.87 -39.83 19.68
C THR A 115 -27.64 -40.63 18.62
N LEU A 116 -27.66 -40.17 17.35
CA LEU A 116 -28.27 -40.91 16.24
C LEU A 116 -27.50 -42.20 15.89
N ALA A 117 -26.17 -42.18 15.97
CA ALA A 117 -25.32 -43.33 15.66
C ALA A 117 -25.35 -44.42 16.75
N THR A 118 -25.52 -44.02 18.01
CA THR A 118 -25.56 -44.93 19.17
C THR A 118 -26.97 -45.43 19.49
N ALA A 119 -28.01 -44.85 18.89
CA ALA A 119 -29.40 -45.28 19.06
C ALA A 119 -29.60 -46.73 18.58
N GLN A 120 -29.91 -47.63 19.51
CA GLN A 120 -30.27 -49.03 19.23
C GLN A 120 -31.78 -49.25 19.37
N GLY A 121 -32.38 -50.03 18.47
CA GLY A 121 -33.82 -50.31 18.45
C GLY A 121 -34.61 -49.39 17.50
N ASN A 122 -35.94 -49.38 17.63
CA ASN A 122 -36.79 -48.51 16.80
C ASN A 122 -36.71 -47.06 17.27
N ILE A 123 -35.96 -46.23 16.55
CA ILE A 123 -35.73 -44.81 16.82
C ILE A 123 -37.05 -44.03 16.98
N LEU A 124 -38.10 -44.43 16.27
CA LEU A 124 -39.42 -43.79 16.31
C LEU A 124 -40.20 -44.06 17.60
N GLU A 125 -39.83 -45.09 18.36
CA GLU A 125 -40.48 -45.45 19.62
C GLU A 125 -39.75 -44.90 20.85
N ASN A 126 -38.50 -44.45 20.69
CA ASN A 126 -37.70 -43.87 21.76
C ASN A 126 -38.08 -42.39 21.98
N ARG A 127 -39.06 -42.16 22.87
CA ARG A 127 -39.51 -40.80 23.21
C ARG A 127 -38.40 -39.91 23.78
N GLU A 128 -37.52 -40.45 24.63
CA GLU A 128 -36.41 -39.67 25.22
C GLU A 128 -35.44 -39.17 24.14
N LEU A 129 -35.16 -40.01 23.15
CA LEU A 129 -34.33 -39.64 22.00
C LEU A 129 -35.00 -38.55 21.15
N ILE A 130 -36.31 -38.68 20.87
CA ILE A 130 -37.06 -37.68 20.10
C ILE A 130 -37.10 -36.33 20.84
N ASP A 131 -37.30 -36.34 22.16
CA ASP A 131 -37.32 -35.12 22.97
C ASP A 131 -35.94 -34.45 23.01
N SER A 132 -34.87 -35.24 23.17
CA SER A 132 -33.49 -34.74 23.10
C SER A 132 -33.16 -34.15 21.71
N LEU A 133 -33.55 -34.80 20.62
CA LEU A 133 -33.37 -34.29 19.26
C LEU A 133 -34.13 -32.97 19.04
N ASN A 134 -35.36 -32.86 19.53
CA ASN A 134 -36.14 -31.63 19.44
C ASN A 134 -35.50 -30.50 20.27
N GLN A 135 -34.97 -30.80 21.46
CA GLN A 135 -34.27 -29.83 22.29
C GLN A 135 -32.98 -29.34 21.61
N THR A 136 -32.16 -30.25 21.10
CA THR A 136 -30.91 -29.92 20.38
C THR A 136 -31.18 -29.09 19.14
N LYS A 137 -32.24 -29.42 18.38
CA LYS A 137 -32.69 -28.64 17.22
C LYS A 137 -33.13 -27.23 17.62
N ALA A 138 -33.90 -27.09 18.71
CA ALA A 138 -34.33 -25.79 19.20
C ALA A 138 -33.14 -24.93 19.68
N SER A 139 -32.19 -25.53 20.43
CA SER A 139 -30.97 -24.85 20.87
C SER A 139 -30.10 -24.42 19.69
N SER A 140 -29.93 -25.27 18.66
CA SER A 140 -29.18 -24.93 17.46
C SER A 140 -29.82 -23.76 16.69
N ALA A 141 -31.15 -23.75 16.57
CA ALA A 141 -31.87 -22.65 15.93
C ALA A 141 -31.69 -21.31 16.67
N LEU A 142 -31.73 -21.32 18.01
CA LEU A 142 -31.47 -20.14 18.83
C LEU A 142 -30.04 -19.62 18.69
N ILE A 143 -29.05 -20.53 18.66
CA ILE A 143 -27.64 -20.15 18.43
C ILE A 143 -27.48 -19.53 17.05
N GLN A 144 -28.11 -20.11 16.02
CA GLN A 144 -28.05 -19.61 14.66
C GLN A 144 -28.71 -18.23 14.52
N GLU A 145 -29.83 -17.98 15.20
CA GLU A 145 -30.45 -16.66 15.29
C GLU A 145 -29.51 -15.65 15.99
N SER A 146 -28.88 -16.04 17.09
CA SER A 146 -27.93 -15.19 17.80
C SER A 146 -26.66 -14.89 16.99
N LEU A 147 -26.20 -15.83 16.16
CA LEU A 147 -25.11 -15.61 15.21
C LEU A 147 -25.51 -14.60 14.12
N LEU A 148 -26.75 -14.66 13.63
CA LEU A 148 -27.27 -13.67 12.67
C LEU A 148 -27.35 -12.26 13.29
N GLU A 149 -27.79 -12.15 14.54
CA GLU A 149 -27.76 -10.87 15.27
C GLU A 149 -26.34 -10.35 15.50
N SER A 150 -25.40 -11.23 15.88
CA SER A 150 -23.99 -10.87 16.07
C SER A 150 -23.39 -10.34 14.76
N HIS A 151 -23.70 -10.96 13.63
CA HIS A 151 -23.28 -10.49 12.31
C HIS A 151 -23.86 -9.11 11.98
N ARG A 152 -25.13 -8.84 12.29
CA ARG A 152 -25.73 -7.50 12.07
C ARG A 152 -25.01 -6.44 12.91
N LEU A 153 -24.72 -6.74 14.17
CA LEU A 153 -24.00 -5.83 15.06
C LEU A 153 -22.55 -5.62 14.58
N GLN A 154 -21.88 -6.68 14.10
CA GLN A 154 -20.56 -6.57 13.50
C GLN A 154 -20.55 -5.61 12.31
N THR A 155 -21.52 -5.72 11.39
CA THR A 155 -21.65 -4.79 10.26
C THR A 155 -21.82 -3.34 10.73
N SER A 156 -22.62 -3.11 11.78
CA SER A 156 -22.79 -1.77 12.35
C SER A 156 -21.49 -1.23 12.96
N ILE A 157 -20.73 -2.07 13.67
CA ILE A 157 -19.43 -1.69 14.22
C ILE A 157 -18.44 -1.38 13.09
N ASP A 158 -18.43 -2.18 12.03
CA ASP A 158 -17.54 -1.96 10.89
C ASP A 158 -17.89 -0.67 10.14
N GLN A 159 -19.17 -0.32 10.00
CA GLN A 159 -19.59 0.99 9.46
C GLN A 159 -19.06 2.16 10.30
N GLU A 160 -19.07 2.06 11.63
CA GLU A 160 -18.49 3.09 12.48
C GLU A 160 -16.96 3.18 12.36
N ARG A 161 -16.29 2.05 12.14
CA ARG A 161 -14.84 1.98 11.93
C ARG A 161 -14.46 2.57 10.56
N ASP A 162 -15.28 2.36 9.55
CA ASP A 162 -15.05 2.83 8.19
C ASP A 162 -14.96 4.36 8.07
N ALA A 163 -15.49 5.11 9.05
CA ALA A 163 -15.26 6.54 9.16
C ALA A 163 -13.77 6.93 9.16
N TYR A 164 -12.88 6.06 9.68
CA TYR A 164 -11.43 6.27 9.73
C TYR A 164 -10.66 5.59 8.58
N LEU A 165 -11.35 4.86 7.70
CA LEU A 165 -10.73 4.16 6.57
C LEU A 165 -9.92 5.09 5.66
N PRO A 166 -10.35 6.33 5.34
CA PRO A 166 -9.56 7.23 4.49
C PRO A 166 -8.16 7.53 5.04
N LEU A 167 -8.01 7.67 6.37
CA LEU A 167 -6.71 7.88 7.01
C LEU A 167 -5.80 6.66 6.81
N ALA A 168 -6.34 5.46 7.03
CA ALA A 168 -5.59 4.21 6.88
C ALA A 168 -5.19 3.96 5.42
N GLU A 169 -6.02 4.33 4.45
CA GLU A 169 -5.70 4.25 3.02
C GLU A 169 -4.60 5.22 2.64
N SER A 170 -4.69 6.48 3.05
CA SER A 170 -3.66 7.48 2.80
C SER A 170 -2.32 7.07 3.42
N ALA A 171 -2.32 6.62 4.68
CA ALA A 171 -1.12 6.14 5.35
C ALA A 171 -0.53 4.87 4.69
N SER A 172 -1.38 3.93 4.25
CA SER A 172 -0.92 2.77 3.47
C SER A 172 -0.25 3.22 2.16
N LYS A 173 -0.84 4.16 1.42
CA LYS A 173 -0.22 4.74 0.22
C LYS A 173 1.15 5.34 0.53
N MET A 174 1.28 6.18 1.57
CA MET A 174 2.56 6.76 2.00
C MET A 174 3.62 5.70 2.24
N TYR A 175 3.29 4.61 2.93
CA TYR A 175 4.23 3.52 3.21
C TYR A 175 4.76 2.88 1.91
N PHE A 176 3.89 2.56 0.96
CA PHE A 176 4.34 1.91 -0.27
C PHE A 176 5.18 2.84 -1.16
N VAL A 177 4.86 4.14 -1.18
CA VAL A 177 5.66 5.15 -1.89
C VAL A 177 7.08 5.22 -1.31
N ILE A 178 7.24 5.20 0.01
CA ILE A 178 8.59 5.23 0.61
C ILE A 178 9.33 3.90 0.44
N THR A 179 8.64 2.76 0.32
CA THR A 179 9.30 1.47 0.06
C THR A 179 9.85 1.37 -1.36
N ASP A 180 9.21 2.05 -2.32
CA ASP A 180 9.64 2.08 -3.72
C ASP A 180 11.00 2.78 -3.91
N LEU A 181 11.43 3.64 -2.97
CA LEU A 181 12.74 4.30 -3.00
C LEU A 181 13.92 3.30 -3.04
N SER A 182 13.73 2.10 -2.51
CA SER A 182 14.75 1.03 -2.55
C SER A 182 15.12 0.59 -3.97
N LYS A 183 14.25 0.84 -4.96
CA LYS A 183 14.49 0.57 -6.38
C LYS A 183 15.49 1.55 -6.99
N ILE A 184 15.62 2.74 -6.41
CA ILE A 184 16.52 3.80 -6.87
C ILE A 184 17.89 3.63 -6.20
N ASN A 185 17.89 3.46 -4.88
CA ASN A 185 19.09 3.19 -4.13
C ASN A 185 18.83 2.10 -3.09
N ASN A 186 19.65 1.05 -3.12
CA ASN A 186 19.52 -0.09 -2.22
C ASN A 186 19.60 0.29 -0.72
N MET A 187 20.21 1.44 -0.39
CA MET A 187 20.27 1.95 0.98
C MET A 187 18.94 2.57 1.46
N TYR A 188 18.03 2.94 0.56
CA TYR A 188 16.74 3.56 0.89
C TYR A 188 15.68 2.50 1.26
N ARG A 189 15.95 1.77 2.34
CA ARG A 189 15.07 0.74 2.88
C ARG A 189 14.48 1.19 4.21
N PHE A 190 13.16 1.34 4.24
CA PHE A 190 12.43 1.75 5.44
C PHE A 190 11.63 0.58 6.01
N SER A 191 11.88 0.24 7.28
CA SER A 191 11.16 -0.83 7.97
C SER A 191 9.70 -0.43 8.25
N LEU A 192 8.77 -1.38 8.11
CA LEU A 192 7.37 -1.20 8.53
C LEU A 192 7.26 -0.77 10.00
N ALA A 193 8.06 -1.35 10.89
CA ALA A 193 8.05 -1.01 12.32
C ALA A 193 8.35 0.47 12.58
N SER A 194 9.27 1.09 11.82
CA SER A 194 9.55 2.53 11.95
C SER A 194 8.40 3.38 11.46
N PHE A 195 7.74 2.97 10.36
CA PHE A 195 6.55 3.65 9.86
C PHE A 195 5.39 3.58 10.88
N LEU A 196 5.12 2.40 11.46
CA LEU A 196 4.06 2.23 12.47
C LEU A 196 4.32 3.09 13.72
N ARG A 197 5.58 3.25 14.14
CA ARG A 197 5.94 4.18 15.23
C ARG A 197 5.65 5.64 14.89
N LEU A 198 5.96 6.08 13.66
CA LEU A 198 5.61 7.43 13.20
C LEU A 198 4.10 7.62 13.15
N PHE A 199 3.38 6.62 12.67
CA PHE A 199 1.92 6.61 12.62
C PHE A 199 1.29 6.75 14.01
N GLN A 200 1.71 5.92 14.97
CA GLN A 200 1.27 6.03 16.37
C GLN A 200 1.59 7.39 16.98
N ARG A 201 2.78 7.95 16.69
CA ARG A 201 3.14 9.30 17.14
C ARG A 201 2.22 10.38 16.55
N ALA A 202 1.83 10.24 15.28
CA ALA A 202 0.88 11.16 14.64
C ALA A 202 -0.50 11.09 15.30
N LEU A 203 -0.98 9.88 15.65
CA LEU A 203 -2.25 9.68 16.35
C LEU A 203 -2.29 10.28 17.76
N GLN A 204 -1.15 10.37 18.44
CA GLN A 204 -1.02 10.99 19.77
C GLN A 204 -1.14 12.52 19.76
N ALA A 205 -1.18 13.16 18.58
CA ALA A 205 -1.39 14.60 18.47
C ALA A 205 -2.71 15.01 19.14
N LYS A 206 -2.72 16.13 19.87
CA LYS A 206 -3.90 16.60 20.62
C LYS A 206 -5.14 16.69 19.73
N LYS A 207 -6.28 16.23 20.26
CA LYS A 207 -7.59 16.30 19.61
C LYS A 207 -8.19 17.68 19.87
N GLU A 208 -7.88 18.64 19.00
CA GLU A 208 -8.39 20.01 19.10
C GLU A 208 -9.70 20.21 18.33
N VAL A 209 -10.15 19.20 17.58
CA VAL A 209 -11.30 19.28 16.67
C VAL A 209 -12.32 18.20 17.00
N GLU A 210 -13.59 18.60 17.16
CA GLU A 210 -14.70 17.67 17.48
C GLU A 210 -15.17 16.87 16.26
N ASN A 211 -15.08 17.42 15.05
CA ASN A 211 -15.48 16.74 13.82
C ASN A 211 -14.44 15.68 13.39
N THR A 212 -14.89 14.43 13.22
CA THR A 212 -14.10 13.28 12.76
C THR A 212 -13.41 13.54 11.42
N GLU A 213 -14.08 14.14 10.44
CA GLU A 213 -13.49 14.40 9.11
C GLU A 213 -12.34 15.40 9.20
N ALA A 214 -12.55 16.49 9.93
CA ALA A 214 -11.52 17.50 10.15
C ALA A 214 -10.36 16.94 10.99
N ARG A 215 -10.64 16.05 11.94
CA ARG A 215 -9.63 15.31 12.70
C ARG A 215 -8.80 14.40 11.80
N ILE A 216 -9.42 13.66 10.88
CA ILE A 216 -8.75 12.81 9.90
C ILE A 216 -7.81 13.64 9.01
N ALA A 217 -8.30 14.75 8.45
CA ALA A 217 -7.49 15.63 7.61
C ALA A 217 -6.28 16.21 8.36
N ALA A 218 -6.47 16.59 9.63
CA ALA A 218 -5.37 17.10 10.48
C ALA A 218 -4.33 16.01 10.78
N LEU A 219 -4.79 14.79 11.11
CA LEU A 219 -3.91 13.63 11.33
C LEU A 219 -3.12 13.26 10.08
N GLU A 220 -3.78 13.24 8.93
CA GLU A 220 -3.15 12.96 7.64
C GLU A 220 -2.07 14.00 7.31
N ALA A 221 -2.39 15.29 7.46
CA ALA A 221 -1.42 16.37 7.22
C ALA A 221 -0.21 16.27 8.16
N SER A 222 -0.45 15.98 9.44
CA SER A 222 0.59 15.79 10.46
C SER A 222 1.48 14.59 10.13
N LEU A 223 0.88 13.44 9.81
CA LEU A 223 1.58 12.23 9.40
C LEU A 223 2.43 12.46 8.14
N LYS A 224 1.86 13.12 7.13
CA LYS A 224 2.54 13.44 5.87
C LYS A 224 3.83 14.22 6.12
N ASN A 225 3.78 15.23 6.99
CA ASN A 225 4.96 16.01 7.38
C ASN A 225 5.99 15.16 8.12
N MET A 226 5.56 14.35 9.11
CA MET A 226 6.47 13.49 9.88
C MET A 226 7.17 12.46 9.00
N VAL A 227 6.44 11.81 8.08
CA VAL A 227 6.97 10.82 7.16
C VAL A 227 7.97 11.47 6.21
N TYR A 228 7.62 12.62 5.62
CA TYR A 228 8.51 13.31 4.69
C TYR A 228 9.81 13.75 5.37
N GLU A 229 9.74 14.40 6.53
CA GLU A 229 10.94 14.80 7.27
C GLU A 229 11.81 13.59 7.64
N TYR A 230 11.20 12.51 8.09
CA TYR A 230 11.91 11.29 8.47
C TYR A 230 12.67 10.69 7.29
N VAL A 231 12.03 10.62 6.12
CA VAL A 231 12.65 10.11 4.90
C VAL A 231 13.74 11.06 4.42
N CYS A 232 13.47 12.36 4.31
CA CYS A 232 14.45 13.36 3.82
C CYS A 232 15.73 13.43 4.65
N ARG A 233 15.68 13.15 5.96
CA ARG A 233 16.88 13.04 6.82
C ARG A 233 17.79 11.87 6.44
N SER A 234 17.26 10.88 5.75
CA SER A 234 17.96 9.66 5.32
C SER A 234 18.41 9.70 3.86
N LEU A 235 17.88 10.63 3.06
CA LEU A 235 18.20 10.77 1.63
C LEU A 235 19.41 11.68 1.40
N PHE A 236 20.19 11.39 0.35
CA PHE A 236 21.14 12.36 -0.18
C PHE A 236 20.40 13.61 -0.68
N LYS A 237 21.05 14.78 -0.59
CA LYS A 237 20.47 16.04 -1.06
C LYS A 237 20.01 15.95 -2.51
N ALA A 238 20.81 15.32 -3.39
CA ALA A 238 20.47 15.14 -4.80
C ALA A 238 19.13 14.42 -5.04
N ASP A 239 18.73 13.52 -4.13
CA ASP A 239 17.54 12.69 -4.29
C ASP A 239 16.27 13.28 -3.65
N GLN A 240 16.40 14.38 -2.90
CA GLN A 240 15.27 14.96 -2.16
C GLN A 240 14.18 15.51 -3.08
N LEU A 241 14.56 16.15 -4.20
CA LEU A 241 13.59 16.67 -5.16
C LEU A 241 12.89 15.52 -5.92
N MET A 242 13.64 14.49 -6.28
CA MET A 242 13.08 13.27 -6.88
C MET A 242 12.06 12.64 -5.93
N PHE A 243 12.41 12.48 -4.66
CA PHE A 243 11.47 11.94 -3.67
C PHE A 243 10.25 12.83 -3.52
N ALA A 244 10.40 14.16 -3.50
CA ALA A 244 9.27 15.08 -3.40
C ALA A 244 8.27 14.88 -4.54
N LEU A 245 8.73 14.78 -5.78
CA LEU A 245 7.86 14.53 -6.94
C LEU A 245 7.24 13.14 -6.91
N HIS A 246 8.03 12.11 -6.58
CA HIS A 246 7.53 10.74 -6.45
C HIS A 246 6.46 10.65 -5.36
N PHE A 247 6.66 11.36 -4.25
CA PHE A 247 5.72 11.41 -3.14
C PHE A 247 4.43 12.15 -3.52
N VAL A 248 4.51 13.27 -4.23
CA VAL A 248 3.33 13.94 -4.80
C VAL A 248 2.58 13.02 -5.76
N LYS A 249 3.28 12.35 -6.68
CA LYS A 249 2.64 11.43 -7.64
C LYS A 249 1.92 10.27 -6.96
N GLY A 250 2.51 9.71 -5.89
CA GLY A 250 1.93 8.62 -5.14
C GLY A 250 0.74 9.02 -4.25
N MET A 251 0.77 10.23 -3.69
CA MET A 251 -0.27 10.72 -2.79
C MET A 251 -1.43 11.41 -3.51
N HIS A 252 -1.13 12.13 -4.60
CA HIS A 252 -2.06 12.96 -5.35
C HIS A 252 -2.06 12.58 -6.84
N PRO A 253 -2.39 11.32 -7.20
CA PRO A 253 -2.43 10.88 -8.59
C PRO A 253 -3.40 11.70 -9.45
N GLU A 254 -4.43 12.31 -8.85
CA GLU A 254 -5.42 13.17 -9.50
C GLU A 254 -4.84 14.47 -10.09
N LEU A 255 -3.64 14.89 -9.66
CA LEU A 255 -2.97 16.08 -10.20
C LEU A 255 -2.33 15.85 -11.58
N PHE A 256 -2.31 14.60 -12.04
CA PHE A 256 -1.64 14.18 -13.26
C PHE A 256 -2.67 13.54 -14.19
N GLN A 257 -2.88 14.14 -15.36
CA GLN A 257 -3.72 13.56 -16.40
C GLN A 257 -2.99 12.41 -17.10
N GLU A 258 -3.73 11.71 -17.97
CA GLU A 258 -3.21 10.58 -18.73
C GLU A 258 -1.99 10.99 -19.57
N SER A 259 -0.96 10.13 -19.59
CA SER A 259 0.31 10.35 -20.31
C SER A 259 1.18 11.54 -19.85
N GLU A 260 0.69 12.45 -19.00
CA GLU A 260 1.46 13.62 -18.54
C GLU A 260 2.74 13.23 -17.81
N TRP A 261 2.65 12.26 -16.90
CA TRP A 261 3.82 11.76 -16.15
C TRP A 261 4.81 11.01 -17.05
N ASP A 262 4.32 10.32 -18.08
CA ASP A 262 5.15 9.55 -19.00
C ASP A 262 5.92 10.47 -19.96
N VAL A 263 5.33 11.59 -20.37
CA VAL A 263 6.05 12.66 -21.09
C VAL A 263 7.11 13.29 -20.20
N PHE A 264 6.75 13.68 -18.97
CA PHE A 264 7.68 14.30 -18.02
C PHE A 264 8.89 13.42 -17.69
N THR A 265 8.72 12.11 -17.67
CA THR A 265 9.81 11.15 -17.42
C THR A 265 10.57 10.77 -18.70
N GLY A 266 10.14 11.25 -19.87
CA GLY A 266 10.74 10.93 -21.16
C GLY A 266 10.46 9.50 -21.66
N THR A 267 9.44 8.84 -21.13
CA THR A 267 9.04 7.48 -21.54
C THR A 267 8.42 7.48 -22.94
N ILE A 268 7.74 8.57 -23.31
CA ILE A 268 7.19 8.75 -24.65
C ILE A 268 8.28 9.30 -25.57
N VAL A 269 8.81 8.43 -26.42
CA VAL A 269 9.74 8.80 -27.49
C VAL A 269 8.93 9.18 -28.72
N GLY A 270 8.95 10.45 -29.11
CA GLY A 270 8.33 10.89 -30.36
C GLY A 270 9.12 10.41 -31.58
N GLU A 271 8.41 10.08 -32.66
CA GLU A 271 9.04 9.91 -33.97
C GLU A 271 9.71 11.23 -34.36
N MET A 272 11.03 11.21 -34.50
CA MET A 272 11.74 12.38 -35.00
C MET A 272 11.27 12.65 -36.44
N PHE A 273 11.03 13.94 -36.72
CA PHE A 273 10.96 14.54 -38.07
C PHE A 273 9.59 14.54 -38.78
N LYS A 274 8.74 15.47 -38.39
CA LYS A 274 8.13 16.41 -39.36
C LYS A 274 8.75 17.78 -39.16
N LYS A 275 9.10 18.48 -40.25
CA LYS A 275 9.48 19.90 -40.19
C LYS A 275 8.25 20.68 -39.76
N GLU A 276 8.11 20.90 -38.47
CA GLU A 276 7.11 21.78 -37.90
C GLU A 276 7.71 23.16 -37.66
N GLU A 277 6.93 24.20 -37.96
CA GLU A 277 7.30 25.57 -37.67
C GLU A 277 6.90 25.90 -36.23
N PHE A 278 7.86 26.37 -35.44
CA PHE A 278 7.67 26.85 -34.08
C PHE A 278 7.94 28.36 -34.00
N PRO A 279 7.33 29.05 -33.01
CA PRO A 279 7.57 30.47 -32.76
C PRO A 279 9.07 30.80 -32.61
N PHE A 280 9.49 31.95 -33.13
CA PHE A 280 10.90 32.36 -33.17
C PHE A 280 11.54 32.57 -31.78
N TRP A 281 10.72 32.76 -30.74
CA TRP A 281 11.19 32.96 -29.37
C TRP A 281 11.54 31.64 -28.65
N ILE A 282 11.16 30.49 -29.23
CA ILE A 282 11.54 29.17 -28.74
C ILE A 282 12.85 28.77 -29.41
N ASP A 283 13.84 28.38 -28.62
CA ASP A 283 15.13 27.95 -29.13
C ASP A 283 15.00 26.71 -30.03
N GLN A 284 15.78 26.69 -31.12
CA GLN A 284 15.74 25.60 -32.11
C GLN A 284 16.06 24.23 -31.49
N GLU A 285 16.91 24.20 -30.47
CA GLU A 285 17.24 22.97 -29.71
C GLU A 285 16.01 22.40 -28.97
N ARG A 286 15.02 23.23 -28.66
CA ARG A 286 13.80 22.84 -27.95
C ARG A 286 12.67 22.38 -28.88
N HIS A 287 12.79 22.59 -30.20
CA HIS A 287 11.75 22.19 -31.15
C HIS A 287 11.36 20.72 -31.05
N GLY A 288 12.31 19.82 -30.79
CA GLY A 288 12.01 18.39 -30.60
C GLY A 288 11.11 18.13 -29.39
N ALA A 289 11.43 18.73 -28.24
CA ALA A 289 10.64 18.58 -27.01
C ALA A 289 9.24 19.21 -27.16
N VAL A 290 9.16 20.39 -27.78
CA VAL A 290 7.88 21.06 -28.04
C VAL A 290 7.04 20.28 -29.06
N ALA A 291 7.64 19.63 -30.06
CA ALA A 291 6.95 18.76 -31.02
C ALA A 291 6.34 17.53 -30.34
N ILE A 292 7.08 16.87 -29.44
CA ILE A 292 6.56 15.77 -28.62
C ILE A 292 5.38 16.27 -27.79
N PHE A 293 5.57 17.37 -27.05
CA PHE A 293 4.52 17.96 -26.23
C PHE A 293 3.25 18.30 -27.03
N LYS A 294 3.40 18.88 -28.23
CA LYS A 294 2.30 19.21 -29.14
C LYS A 294 1.59 17.97 -29.67
N THR A 295 2.35 16.93 -30.03
CA THR A 295 1.80 15.68 -30.58
C THR A 295 1.03 14.91 -29.52
N THR A 296 1.56 14.85 -28.29
CA THR A 296 0.92 14.17 -27.17
C THR A 296 -0.25 14.97 -26.60
N PHE A 297 -0.15 16.29 -26.51
CA PHE A 297 -1.17 17.16 -25.93
C PHE A 297 -1.63 18.28 -26.89
N PRO A 298 -2.30 17.95 -28.02
CA PRO A 298 -2.67 18.95 -29.02
C PRO A 298 -3.65 20.01 -28.49
N ALA A 299 -4.61 19.61 -27.64
CA ALA A 299 -5.55 20.54 -27.01
C ALA A 299 -4.86 21.49 -26.04
N LEU A 300 -3.91 20.98 -25.25
CA LEU A 300 -3.11 21.79 -24.33
C LEU A 300 -2.24 22.77 -25.12
N TYR A 301 -1.53 22.31 -26.15
CA TYR A 301 -0.71 23.16 -27.02
C TYR A 301 -1.51 24.31 -27.65
N GLN A 302 -2.72 24.01 -28.17
CA GLN A 302 -3.61 25.04 -28.70
C GLN A 302 -4.03 26.05 -27.62
N SER A 303 -4.30 25.59 -26.39
CA SER A 303 -4.71 26.47 -25.30
C SER A 303 -3.62 27.45 -24.83
N LEU A 304 -2.34 27.10 -25.04
CA LEU A 304 -1.18 27.92 -24.66
C LEU A 304 -0.95 29.10 -25.61
N CYS A 305 -1.47 29.05 -26.84
CA CYS A 305 -1.27 30.09 -27.84
C CYS A 305 0.20 30.50 -28.03
N LEU A 306 1.13 29.53 -28.07
CA LEU A 306 2.59 29.81 -28.13
C LEU A 306 3.01 30.67 -29.34
N SER A 307 2.19 30.71 -30.40
CA SER A 307 2.37 31.59 -31.57
C SER A 307 2.27 33.08 -31.25
N ASP A 308 1.58 33.46 -30.18
CA ASP A 308 1.49 34.84 -29.70
C ASP A 308 2.77 35.23 -28.94
N SER A 309 3.74 35.80 -29.67
CA SER A 309 5.07 36.08 -29.11
C SER A 309 5.05 37.20 -28.07
N ASP A 310 4.12 38.15 -28.17
CA ASP A 310 3.99 39.25 -27.22
C ASP A 310 3.50 38.75 -25.86
N LEU A 311 2.60 37.76 -25.87
CA LEU A 311 2.09 37.11 -24.66
C LEU A 311 3.21 36.40 -23.88
N TRP A 312 4.17 35.79 -24.56
CA TRP A 312 5.25 34.99 -23.97
C TRP A 312 6.57 35.72 -23.80
N LEU A 313 6.65 37.01 -24.18
CA LEU A 313 7.88 37.80 -24.14
C LEU A 313 8.47 37.89 -22.73
N SER A 314 7.64 38.15 -21.71
CA SER A 314 8.07 38.22 -20.32
C SER A 314 8.60 36.88 -19.82
N PHE A 315 7.88 35.79 -20.09
CA PHE A 315 8.29 34.43 -19.77
C PHE A 315 9.63 34.05 -20.43
N SER A 316 9.78 34.37 -21.72
CA SER A 316 10.99 34.07 -22.49
C SER A 316 12.22 34.80 -21.95
N GLN A 317 12.08 36.08 -21.58
CA GLN A 317 13.20 36.92 -21.14
C GLN A 317 13.50 36.83 -19.63
N SER A 318 12.54 36.38 -18.82
CA SER A 318 12.68 36.34 -17.37
C SER A 318 13.66 35.26 -16.92
N SER A 319 14.40 35.59 -15.85
CA SER A 319 15.24 34.65 -15.10
C SER A 319 14.43 33.77 -14.14
N GLN A 320 13.16 34.10 -13.91
CA GLN A 320 12.20 33.37 -13.09
C GLN A 320 10.93 33.05 -13.90
N CYS A 321 11.13 32.51 -15.11
CA CYS A 321 10.04 32.27 -16.07
C CYS A 321 8.91 31.41 -15.48
N GLU A 322 9.21 30.50 -14.55
CA GLU A 322 8.22 29.67 -13.88
C GLU A 322 7.17 30.46 -13.08
N GLN A 323 7.45 31.71 -12.72
CA GLN A 323 6.52 32.61 -12.01
C GLN A 323 5.80 33.59 -12.97
N GLU A 324 6.29 33.71 -14.20
CA GLU A 324 5.81 34.68 -15.19
C GLU A 324 5.01 34.04 -16.33
N ILE A 325 4.40 32.88 -16.06
CA ILE A 325 3.43 32.29 -16.99
C ILE A 325 2.24 33.27 -17.13
N PRO A 326 1.84 33.64 -18.36
CA PRO A 326 0.77 34.62 -18.57
C PRO A 326 -0.50 34.25 -17.81
N SER A 327 -1.05 35.19 -17.04
CA SER A 327 -2.18 34.92 -16.13
C SER A 327 -3.45 34.43 -16.84
N SER A 328 -3.62 34.80 -18.12
CA SER A 328 -4.70 34.31 -19.00
C SER A 328 -4.57 32.82 -19.33
N ILE A 329 -3.35 32.30 -19.34
CA ILE A 329 -3.01 30.90 -19.59
C ILE A 329 -2.94 30.12 -18.27
N ALA A 330 -2.27 30.66 -17.25
CA ALA A 330 -2.07 30.00 -15.96
C ALA A 330 -3.39 29.56 -15.28
N LYS A 331 -4.50 30.29 -15.53
CA LYS A 331 -5.84 29.92 -15.03
C LYS A 331 -6.51 28.76 -15.78
N LYS A 332 -6.04 28.43 -16.98
CA LYS A 332 -6.61 27.41 -17.88
C LYS A 332 -5.90 26.06 -17.79
N ILE A 333 -4.67 26.03 -17.28
CA ILE A 333 -3.82 24.84 -17.23
C ILE A 333 -3.54 24.43 -15.78
N THR A 334 -3.32 23.13 -15.56
CA THR A 334 -3.01 22.61 -14.21
C THR A 334 -1.58 22.98 -13.79
N PRO A 335 -1.26 22.95 -12.48
CA PRO A 335 0.09 23.19 -12.00
C PRO A 335 1.13 22.20 -12.59
N PHE A 336 0.74 20.96 -12.88
CA PHE A 336 1.63 19.99 -13.52
C PHE A 336 1.83 20.30 -15.02
N GLN A 337 0.80 20.78 -15.72
CA GLN A 337 0.92 21.23 -17.10
C GLN A 337 1.82 22.47 -17.24
N GLN A 338 1.83 23.35 -16.23
CA GLN A 338 2.81 24.45 -16.15
C GLN A 338 4.24 23.91 -16.06
N LEU A 339 4.47 22.84 -15.30
CA LEU A 339 5.76 22.18 -15.20
C LEU A 339 6.18 21.56 -16.54
N LEU A 340 5.28 20.86 -17.24
CA LEU A 340 5.53 20.31 -18.59
C LEU A 340 5.89 21.39 -19.61
N LEU A 341 5.24 22.56 -19.52
CA LEU A 341 5.58 23.70 -20.37
C LEU A 341 7.02 24.18 -20.12
N VAL A 342 7.39 24.36 -18.85
CA VAL A 342 8.75 24.78 -18.48
C VAL A 342 9.76 23.71 -18.92
N GLU A 343 9.47 22.43 -18.74
CA GLU A 343 10.31 21.34 -19.23
C GLU A 343 10.51 21.41 -20.75
N ALA A 344 9.44 21.60 -21.53
CA ALA A 344 9.51 21.65 -22.97
C ALA A 344 10.32 22.87 -23.47
N VAL A 345 10.12 24.04 -22.87
CA VAL A 345 10.62 25.32 -23.42
C VAL A 345 11.86 25.88 -22.69
N ARG A 346 11.92 25.80 -21.35
CA ARG A 346 12.97 26.38 -20.50
C ARG A 346 13.47 25.36 -19.46
N PRO A 347 14.17 24.29 -19.90
CA PRO A 347 14.65 23.24 -19.00
C PRO A 347 15.67 23.74 -17.97
N ASP A 348 16.32 24.89 -18.22
CA ASP A 348 17.21 25.58 -17.29
C ASP A 348 16.50 25.96 -15.97
N ARG A 349 15.17 26.17 -16.01
CA ARG A 349 14.35 26.50 -14.84
C ARG A 349 13.57 25.31 -14.27
N LEU A 350 13.75 24.12 -14.84
CA LEU A 350 12.99 22.92 -14.46
C LEU A 350 13.13 22.59 -12.98
N GLN A 351 14.34 22.68 -12.41
CA GLN A 351 14.57 22.40 -11.00
C GLN A 351 13.75 23.30 -10.07
N SER A 352 13.70 24.60 -10.38
CA SER A 352 12.91 25.58 -9.60
C SER A 352 11.41 25.32 -9.76
N ALA A 353 10.95 25.05 -10.98
CA ALA A 353 9.56 24.72 -11.26
C ALA A 353 9.11 23.43 -10.55
N MET A 354 9.94 22.38 -10.55
CA MET A 354 9.68 21.13 -9.82
C MET A 354 9.54 21.38 -8.32
N ALA A 355 10.43 22.19 -7.73
CA ALA A 355 10.39 22.53 -6.32
C ALA A 355 9.14 23.36 -5.96
N ALA A 356 8.77 24.31 -6.81
CA ALA A 356 7.56 25.12 -6.65
C ALA A 356 6.29 24.25 -6.71
N PHE A 357 6.20 23.36 -7.72
CA PHE A 357 5.09 22.41 -7.86
C PHE A 357 4.98 21.48 -6.64
N ALA A 358 6.09 20.87 -6.22
CA ALA A 358 6.10 19.99 -5.05
C ALA A 358 5.67 20.74 -3.77
N THR A 359 6.14 21.98 -3.59
CA THR A 359 5.76 22.83 -2.44
C THR A 359 4.28 23.19 -2.46
N GLN A 360 3.72 23.47 -3.64
CA GLN A 360 2.30 23.75 -3.80
C GLN A 360 1.43 22.53 -3.50
N ALA A 361 1.81 21.36 -4.00
CA ALA A 361 1.06 20.11 -3.83
C ALA A 361 1.13 19.58 -2.39
N LEU A 362 2.30 19.65 -1.75
CA LEU A 362 2.48 19.13 -0.38
C LEU A 362 2.02 20.12 0.71
N GLY A 363 1.96 21.42 0.39
CA GLY A 363 1.48 22.49 1.24
C GLY A 363 2.59 23.36 1.85
N LYS A 364 2.25 24.57 2.32
CA LYS A 364 3.21 25.60 2.77
C LYS A 364 4.10 25.19 3.96
N CYS A 365 3.71 24.21 4.77
CA CYS A 365 4.52 23.72 5.90
C CYS A 365 5.83 23.02 5.48
N PHE A 366 6.00 22.72 4.18
CA PHE A 366 7.21 22.08 3.64
C PHE A 366 8.40 23.03 3.44
N LYS A 367 8.21 24.34 3.65
CA LYS A 367 9.23 25.37 3.37
C LYS A 367 10.41 25.43 4.36
N SER A 368 10.43 24.69 5.47
CA SER A 368 11.33 25.03 6.59
C SER A 368 12.63 24.23 6.76
N GLY A 369 13.08 23.40 5.81
CA GLY A 369 14.41 22.81 5.98
C GLY A 369 15.05 22.04 4.84
N VAL A 370 14.28 21.51 3.88
CA VAL A 370 14.81 20.56 2.89
C VAL A 370 14.85 21.13 1.47
N LEU A 371 13.88 21.96 1.09
CA LEU A 371 13.78 22.50 -0.27
C LEU A 371 14.43 23.89 -0.46
N ASN A 372 14.69 24.63 0.61
CA ASN A 372 15.32 25.97 0.53
C ASN A 372 16.82 25.94 0.19
N THR A 373 17.45 24.76 0.12
CA THR A 373 18.87 24.63 -0.30
C THR A 373 19.05 24.54 -1.82
N PHE A 374 17.97 24.63 -2.61
CA PHE A 374 18.00 24.55 -4.06
C PHE A 374 17.71 25.88 -4.77
N SER A 375 17.65 26.98 -4.00
CA SER A 375 17.51 28.35 -4.49
C SER A 375 18.85 29.08 -4.48
#